data_AF-A0A2R4FRW5-F1
#
_entry.id   AF-A0A2R4FRW5-F1
#
_cell.length_a   1.000
_cell.length_b   1.000
_cell.length_c   1.000
_cell.angle_alpha   90.00
_cell.angle_beta   90.00
_cell.angle_gamma   90.00
#
_symmetry.space_group_name_H-M   'P 1'
#
loop_
_entity.id
_entity.type
_entity.pdbx_description
1 polymer ?
#
loop_
_entity_poly.entity_id
_entity_poly.type
_entity_poly.pdbx_seq_one_letter_code
_entity_poly.pdbx_strand_id
1 'polypeptide(L)'
;MAAAPTRTGRAFEGDARVNAAGTSHRAGPEPVRSRRGWRRSGAPALALALALALAGALGYAGPAYAGVSGDDAAPGLPARSAVVAPGVSGVAPTAAIRPAGRRSTASAASGTGSGITLGKPKAGPAPRMVADAQDDPPTCVPYISRQVTLNGTALARVDYLAEIVCNFYLAGAGQAYLIERTSGARYNGSVVAAAAPFAFSSSYYGYSLGAVLIDGRIYDGGRQLEIGFDLALQTLNGTPWGGCFALPAGQRYLSPCYGLGTPTLSVSLGSGVFSTGLPAYNPAAAIRDIPAIDLLTFHVGGQSDPASTARQNIVDTAAGLPASTSDFSHVGRTSVNLDLDMLRGILSLHLSNGFNFRVTAIAGSRHGANSRHYAGKAFDVDTINGTRVTSTNPFNQAFKDACRAYGATEVLGPGDDADHATHIHCAWPR
;
A
#
# COMPACT_ATOMS: atom_id res chain seq x y z
N MET A 1 -14.73 -31.72 -55.67
CA MET A 1 -16.01 -32.46 -55.73
C MET A 1 -15.91 -33.63 -54.74
N ALA A 2 -16.96 -33.84 -53.94
CA ALA A 2 -17.18 -34.88 -52.92
C ALA A 2 -16.30 -34.78 -51.66
N ALA A 3 -16.76 -35.04 -50.43
CA ALA A 3 -18.09 -35.11 -49.82
C ALA A 3 -17.87 -35.05 -48.30
N ALA A 4 -18.74 -34.35 -47.57
CA ALA A 4 -18.74 -34.28 -46.10
C ALA A 4 -19.53 -35.44 -45.48
N PRO A 5 -19.33 -35.77 -44.19
CA PRO A 5 -20.35 -36.42 -43.39
C PRO A 5 -20.88 -35.50 -42.27
N THR A 6 -22.19 -35.30 -42.32
CA THR A 6 -23.07 -34.86 -41.24
C THR A 6 -23.04 -35.82 -40.05
N ARG A 7 -23.04 -35.29 -38.81
CA ARG A 7 -23.50 -36.05 -37.64
C ARG A 7 -24.46 -35.21 -36.79
N THR A 8 -25.62 -35.81 -36.61
CA THR A 8 -26.82 -35.39 -35.89
C THR A 8 -26.62 -35.27 -34.38
N GLY A 9 -27.36 -34.36 -33.77
CA GLY A 9 -27.20 -33.96 -32.37
C GLY A 9 -27.84 -34.84 -31.31
N ARG A 10 -27.80 -34.34 -30.08
CA ARG A 10 -28.73 -34.65 -28.98
C ARG A 10 -28.65 -33.54 -27.94
N ALA A 11 -29.78 -32.87 -27.75
CA ALA A 11 -30.07 -32.00 -26.61
C ALA A 11 -30.23 -32.84 -25.34
N PHE A 12 -29.75 -32.32 -24.22
CA PHE A 12 -30.16 -32.76 -22.88
C PHE A 12 -30.71 -31.53 -22.16
N GLU A 13 -32.04 -31.41 -22.20
CA GLU A 13 -32.83 -30.73 -21.18
C GLU A 13 -32.95 -31.65 -19.97
N GLY A 14 -32.86 -31.06 -18.77
CA GLY A 14 -32.97 -31.78 -17.51
C GLY A 14 -33.26 -30.80 -16.38
N ASP A 15 -34.49 -30.28 -16.39
CA ASP A 15 -35.12 -29.59 -15.27
C ASP A 15 -35.35 -30.57 -14.10
N ALA A 16 -34.98 -30.17 -12.89
CA ALA A 16 -35.52 -30.73 -11.65
C ALA A 16 -35.48 -29.67 -10.53
N ARG A 17 -36.58 -28.93 -10.39
CA ARG A 17 -37.02 -28.33 -9.12
C ARG A 17 -37.80 -29.37 -8.30
N VAL A 18 -38.18 -28.99 -7.07
CA VAL A 18 -39.10 -29.65 -6.10
C VAL A 18 -38.30 -30.46 -5.04
N ASN A 19 -38.37 -30.28 -3.71
CA ASN A 19 -39.35 -29.67 -2.81
C ASN A 19 -38.74 -29.26 -1.46
N ALA A 20 -39.41 -28.31 -0.79
CA ALA A 20 -39.22 -27.91 0.61
C ALA A 20 -40.17 -28.65 1.58
N ALA A 21 -39.94 -28.42 2.88
CA ALA A 21 -40.66 -28.85 4.10
C ALA A 21 -40.24 -30.20 4.70
N GLY A 22 -40.07 -30.38 6.01
CA GLY A 22 -40.26 -29.50 7.17
C GLY A 22 -39.90 -30.24 8.48
N THR A 23 -39.46 -29.45 9.47
CA THR A 23 -39.61 -29.59 10.94
C THR A 23 -39.67 -30.96 11.63
N SER A 24 -38.80 -31.20 12.62
CA SER A 24 -39.27 -31.69 13.93
C SER A 24 -38.31 -31.33 15.09
N HIS A 25 -38.91 -30.87 16.17
CA HIS A 25 -38.31 -30.60 17.49
C HIS A 25 -37.81 -31.88 18.18
N ARG A 26 -36.73 -31.79 18.96
CA ARG A 26 -36.63 -32.56 20.22
C ARG A 26 -35.81 -31.83 21.27
N ALA A 27 -36.35 -31.87 22.48
CA ALA A 27 -35.93 -31.13 23.66
C ALA A 27 -35.11 -31.99 24.63
N GLY A 28 -34.14 -31.34 25.30
CA GLY A 28 -33.61 -31.63 26.65
C GLY A 28 -32.82 -32.93 26.89
N PRO A 29 -32.16 -33.09 28.06
CA PRO A 29 -32.13 -32.19 29.23
C PRO A 29 -30.71 -31.89 29.81
N GLU A 30 -30.60 -30.77 30.53
CA GLU A 30 -29.71 -30.54 31.69
C GLU A 30 -30.57 -30.65 32.97
N PRO A 31 -30.06 -30.68 34.23
CA PRO A 31 -28.68 -30.64 34.73
C PRO A 31 -28.38 -31.66 35.88
N VAL A 32 -27.10 -31.82 36.28
CA VAL A 32 -26.74 -32.40 37.59
C VAL A 32 -25.85 -31.44 38.38
N ARG A 33 -26.39 -31.02 39.54
CA ARG A 33 -25.72 -30.31 40.63
C ARG A 33 -24.58 -31.15 41.22
N SER A 34 -23.46 -30.50 41.56
CA SER A 34 -22.73 -30.88 42.79
C SER A 34 -22.30 -29.64 43.57
N ARG A 35 -22.65 -29.65 44.85
CA ARG A 35 -22.25 -28.68 45.89
C ARG A 35 -21.10 -29.29 46.68
N ARG A 36 -20.12 -28.46 47.05
CA ARG A 36 -19.30 -28.41 48.29
C ARG A 36 -18.04 -27.61 47.93
N GLY A 37 -17.51 -26.69 48.72
CA GLY A 37 -17.75 -26.26 50.08
C GLY A 37 -16.68 -25.22 50.42
N TRP A 38 -17.01 -24.33 51.35
CA TRP A 38 -16.25 -23.18 51.83
C TRP A 38 -14.74 -23.37 52.06
N ARG A 39 -13.98 -22.29 51.85
CA ARG A 39 -13.13 -21.70 52.91
C ARG A 39 -12.96 -20.19 52.71
N ARG A 40 -13.29 -19.45 53.76
CA ARG A 40 -12.96 -18.03 54.01
C ARG A 40 -11.44 -17.89 54.17
N SER A 41 -10.90 -16.71 53.86
CA SER A 41 -10.08 -15.86 54.76
C SER A 41 -9.28 -14.82 53.98
N GLY A 42 -9.34 -13.56 54.42
CA GLY A 42 -8.18 -12.64 54.39
C GLY A 42 -8.11 -11.62 53.27
N ALA A 43 -8.78 -10.47 53.44
CA ALA A 43 -8.25 -9.19 52.98
C ALA A 43 -7.24 -8.66 54.02
N PRO A 44 -6.23 -7.88 53.59
CA PRO A 44 -6.21 -6.45 53.92
C PRO A 44 -5.87 -5.62 52.66
N ALA A 45 -6.62 -4.57 52.32
CA ALA A 45 -6.51 -3.21 52.85
C ALA A 45 -5.10 -2.59 52.68
N LEU A 46 -4.89 -1.85 51.60
CA LEU A 46 -3.94 -0.73 51.51
C LEU A 46 -4.43 0.20 50.38
N ALA A 47 -5.14 1.27 50.74
CA ALA A 47 -4.59 2.60 51.01
C ALA A 47 -4.57 3.46 49.72
N LEU A 48 -5.74 4.06 49.48
CA LEU A 48 -5.99 5.15 48.55
C LEU A 48 -5.33 6.42 49.11
N ALA A 49 -4.22 6.86 48.53
CA ALA A 49 -3.61 8.15 48.86
C ALA A 49 -4.16 9.23 47.91
N LEU A 50 -5.20 9.91 48.40
CA LEU A 50 -5.71 11.16 47.86
C LEU A 50 -4.79 12.29 48.36
N ALA A 51 -4.02 12.90 47.46
CA ALA A 51 -3.30 14.14 47.76
C ALA A 51 -3.92 15.27 46.94
N LEU A 52 -4.86 15.98 47.57
CA LEU A 52 -5.22 17.35 47.21
C LEU A 52 -4.06 18.26 47.61
N ALA A 53 -3.51 19.01 46.65
CA ALA A 53 -2.75 20.22 46.93
C ALA A 53 -3.40 21.38 46.16
N LEU A 54 -4.19 22.18 46.89
CA LEU A 54 -4.54 23.54 46.53
C LEU A 54 -3.43 24.46 47.02
N ALA A 55 -2.88 25.29 46.13
CA ALA A 55 -2.45 26.68 46.32
C ALA A 55 -1.32 27.02 45.35
N GLY A 56 -1.61 27.89 44.39
CA GLY A 56 -0.61 28.37 43.43
C GLY A 56 -1.20 29.36 42.44
N ALA A 57 -1.96 30.33 42.95
CA ALA A 57 -2.27 31.55 42.21
C ALA A 57 -0.99 32.38 42.10
N LEU A 58 -0.20 32.13 41.06
CA LEU A 58 0.86 33.01 40.58
C LEU A 58 0.64 33.21 39.09
N GLY A 59 0.57 34.49 38.70
CA GLY A 59 0.18 34.92 37.36
C GLY A 59 0.94 34.19 36.27
N TYR A 60 0.19 33.46 35.45
CA TYR A 60 0.60 33.08 34.11
C TYR A 60 0.61 34.38 33.28
N ALA A 61 1.70 35.15 33.40
CA ALA A 61 2.09 36.02 32.31
C ALA A 61 2.42 35.09 31.14
N GLY A 62 1.41 34.84 30.30
CA GLY A 62 1.64 34.18 29.02
C GLY A 62 2.78 34.92 28.31
N PRO A 63 3.63 34.22 27.54
CA PRO A 63 4.65 34.89 26.77
C PRO A 63 3.95 35.98 25.97
N ALA A 64 4.34 37.24 26.21
CA ALA A 64 3.98 38.32 25.34
C ALA A 64 4.51 37.90 23.96
N TYR A 65 3.60 37.49 23.08
CA TYR A 65 3.87 37.36 21.67
C TYR A 65 4.24 38.77 21.21
N ALA A 66 5.55 39.04 21.22
CA ALA A 66 6.10 40.17 20.52
C ALA A 66 5.57 40.06 19.09
N GLY A 67 4.82 41.09 18.65
CA GLY A 67 4.26 41.14 17.32
C GLY A 67 5.37 40.91 16.31
N VAL A 68 5.40 39.70 15.73
CA VAL A 68 6.32 39.34 14.66
C VAL A 68 5.79 40.06 13.44
N SER A 69 6.25 41.30 13.24
CA SER A 69 5.89 42.18 12.13
C SER A 69 6.45 41.70 10.77
N GLY A 70 6.36 40.39 10.51
CA GLY A 70 6.59 39.72 9.23
C GLY A 70 5.43 38.75 8.91
N ASP A 71 4.19 39.19 9.17
CA ASP A 71 2.95 38.39 9.32
C ASP A 71 2.38 37.69 8.06
N ASP A 72 3.07 37.74 6.92
CA ASP A 72 2.59 37.14 5.66
C ASP A 72 3.28 35.82 5.27
N ALA A 73 4.29 35.38 6.04
CA ALA A 73 5.01 34.15 5.74
C ALA A 73 4.13 32.92 6.00
N ALA A 74 4.00 32.04 5.01
CA ALA A 74 3.26 30.80 5.18
C ALA A 74 3.89 29.96 6.31
N PRO A 75 3.08 29.36 7.20
CA PRO A 75 3.59 28.51 8.26
C PRO A 75 4.37 27.33 7.67
N GLY A 76 5.47 26.95 8.33
CA GLY A 76 6.28 25.82 7.91
C GLY A 76 5.50 24.51 7.99
N LEU A 77 5.66 23.66 6.97
CA LEU A 77 5.13 22.30 6.96
C LEU A 77 6.30 21.31 6.90
N PRO A 78 6.40 20.35 7.83
CA PRO A 78 7.39 19.27 7.70
C PRO A 78 7.04 18.43 6.48
N ALA A 79 7.88 18.49 5.44
CA ALA A 79 7.65 17.73 4.23
C ALA A 79 7.70 16.22 4.52
N ARG A 80 6.66 15.51 4.08
CA ARG A 80 6.64 14.05 4.05
C ARG A 80 7.58 13.57 2.96
N SER A 81 8.43 12.62 3.33
CA SER A 81 9.23 11.84 2.39
C SER A 81 8.54 10.49 2.19
N ALA A 82 8.37 10.10 0.93
CA ALA A 82 7.88 8.76 0.62
C ALA A 82 8.97 7.74 0.92
N VAL A 83 8.58 6.60 1.50
CA VAL A 83 9.45 5.42 1.56
C VAL A 83 9.32 4.73 0.21
N VAL A 84 10.44 4.60 -0.51
CA VAL A 84 10.46 3.89 -1.78
C VAL A 84 10.09 2.42 -1.52
N ALA A 85 8.89 2.03 -1.94
CA ALA A 85 8.45 0.66 -1.92
C ALA A 85 8.69 0.02 -3.31
N PRO A 86 9.13 -1.25 -3.39
CA PRO A 86 9.23 -1.97 -4.65
C PRO A 86 7.90 -1.91 -5.41
N GLY A 87 7.95 -1.60 -6.71
CA GLY A 87 6.75 -1.52 -7.57
C GLY A 87 5.90 -0.27 -7.40
N VAL A 88 6.32 0.67 -6.56
CA VAL A 88 5.68 1.97 -6.44
C VAL A 88 6.53 3.00 -7.14
N SER A 89 5.96 3.72 -8.10
CA SER A 89 6.65 4.79 -8.82
C SER A 89 5.80 6.05 -8.89
N GLY A 90 6.42 7.19 -8.55
CA GLY A 90 5.82 8.49 -8.76
C GLY A 90 5.68 8.77 -10.25
N VAL A 91 4.53 9.30 -10.66
CA VAL A 91 4.29 9.72 -12.04
C VAL A 91 3.66 11.10 -12.09
N ALA A 92 3.80 11.78 -13.23
CA ALA A 92 3.09 13.02 -13.47
C ALA A 92 1.57 12.76 -13.39
N PRO A 93 0.80 13.58 -12.67
CA PRO A 93 -0.66 13.49 -12.64
C PRO A 93 -1.28 13.57 -14.04
N THR A 94 -2.37 12.85 -14.26
CA THR A 94 -3.11 12.97 -15.52
C THR A 94 -3.89 14.28 -15.55
N ALA A 95 -4.23 14.74 -16.75
CA ALA A 95 -5.12 15.88 -16.94
C ALA A 95 -6.58 15.64 -16.51
N ALA A 96 -6.92 14.42 -16.07
CA ALA A 96 -8.27 14.02 -15.69
C ALA A 96 -8.67 14.55 -14.30
N ILE A 97 -7.71 14.63 -13.37
CA ILE A 97 -7.92 15.34 -12.10
C ILE A 97 -7.36 16.74 -12.26
N ARG A 98 -8.25 17.73 -12.23
CA ARG A 98 -7.87 19.14 -12.26
C ARG A 98 -8.29 19.79 -10.97
N PRO A 99 -7.43 20.64 -10.38
CA PRO A 99 -7.86 21.52 -9.31
C PRO A 99 -9.09 22.30 -9.78
N ALA A 100 -10.08 22.48 -8.91
CA ALA A 100 -11.33 23.17 -9.27
C ALA A 100 -11.08 24.61 -9.77
N GLY A 101 -9.88 25.14 -9.51
CA GLY A 101 -9.46 26.51 -9.76
C GLY A 101 -9.97 27.43 -8.65
N ARG A 102 -9.71 28.74 -8.77
CA ARG A 102 -10.25 29.79 -7.90
C ARG A 102 -11.78 29.96 -8.07
N ARG A 103 -12.56 28.90 -7.90
CA ARG A 103 -14.03 29.01 -7.88
C ARG A 103 -14.49 29.34 -6.46
N SER A 104 -15.54 30.14 -6.35
CA SER A 104 -16.13 30.51 -5.06
C SER A 104 -16.72 29.27 -4.37
N THR A 105 -16.63 29.27 -3.03
CA THR A 105 -17.18 28.25 -2.12
C THR A 105 -18.66 27.95 -2.38
N ALA A 106 -19.42 28.93 -2.87
CA ALA A 106 -20.84 28.79 -3.21
C ALA A 106 -21.13 27.77 -4.33
N SER A 107 -20.17 27.52 -5.24
CA SER A 107 -20.33 26.57 -6.36
C SER A 107 -19.79 25.16 -6.07
N ALA A 108 -19.00 24.98 -5.00
CA ALA A 108 -18.47 23.66 -4.64
C ALA A 108 -19.51 22.77 -3.95
N ALA A 109 -20.60 23.36 -3.44
CA ALA A 109 -21.69 22.66 -2.77
C ALA A 109 -22.85 22.23 -3.70
N SER A 110 -22.92 22.75 -4.94
CA SER A 110 -24.00 22.42 -5.89
C SER A 110 -23.44 22.19 -7.30
N GLY A 111 -23.73 21.04 -7.90
CA GLY A 111 -23.10 20.58 -9.14
C GLY A 111 -23.41 21.40 -10.41
N THR A 112 -22.60 21.12 -11.44
CA THR A 112 -22.77 21.38 -12.89
C THR A 112 -22.88 22.85 -13.36
N GLY A 113 -21.79 23.47 -13.83
CA GLY A 113 -21.87 24.74 -14.58
C GLY A 113 -20.56 25.54 -14.68
N SER A 114 -20.41 26.29 -15.77
CA SER A 114 -19.20 26.99 -16.21
C SER A 114 -19.01 28.40 -15.66
N GLY A 115 -17.74 28.77 -15.41
CA GLY A 115 -17.16 30.12 -15.62
C GLY A 115 -17.23 31.13 -14.47
N ILE A 116 -16.11 31.84 -14.21
CA ILE A 116 -15.98 33.31 -14.05
C ILE A 116 -14.53 33.68 -13.66
N THR A 117 -14.02 34.75 -14.25
CA THR A 117 -12.69 35.36 -14.01
C THR A 117 -12.83 36.52 -13.03
N LEU A 118 -11.92 36.67 -12.06
CA LEU A 118 -11.88 37.84 -11.16
C LEU A 118 -10.62 38.68 -11.36
N GLY A 119 -10.85 39.98 -11.57
CA GLY A 119 -9.85 41.03 -11.71
C GLY A 119 -9.17 41.41 -10.38
N LYS A 120 -8.07 42.18 -10.50
CA LYS A 120 -7.12 42.53 -9.43
C LYS A 120 -7.74 43.38 -8.31
N PRO A 121 -7.56 43.03 -7.02
CA PRO A 121 -7.95 43.92 -5.92
C PRO A 121 -6.75 44.69 -5.31
N LYS A 122 -7.01 45.95 -4.91
CA LYS A 122 -6.16 46.81 -4.08
C LYS A 122 -6.55 46.72 -2.59
N ALA A 123 -5.58 47.01 -1.71
CA ALA A 123 -5.49 46.76 -0.26
C ALA A 123 -6.42 47.59 0.67
N GLY A 124 -6.64 47.10 1.91
CA GLY A 124 -7.57 47.60 2.94
C GLY A 124 -7.94 46.51 3.99
N PRO A 125 -7.98 46.79 5.31
CA PRO A 125 -7.84 45.79 6.39
C PRO A 125 -9.18 45.33 7.01
N ALA A 126 -9.49 44.07 6.74
CA ALA A 126 -10.34 43.13 7.47
C ALA A 126 -9.96 41.75 6.90
N PRO A 127 -10.25 40.60 7.55
CA PRO A 127 -10.26 39.33 6.83
C PRO A 127 -11.24 39.52 5.67
N ARG A 128 -10.72 39.69 4.45
CA ARG A 128 -11.58 39.89 3.29
C ARG A 128 -12.31 38.57 3.10
N MET A 129 -13.56 38.57 3.48
CA MET A 129 -14.48 37.56 3.01
C MET A 129 -14.40 37.61 1.48
N VAL A 130 -14.45 36.45 0.82
CA VAL A 130 -14.65 36.43 -0.63
C VAL A 130 -15.93 37.24 -0.88
N ALA A 131 -15.97 38.10 -1.92
CA ALA A 131 -16.92 39.23 -2.04
C ALA A 131 -18.41 38.89 -1.81
N ASP A 132 -18.79 37.61 -1.97
CA ASP A 132 -20.16 37.12 -1.82
C ASP A 132 -20.45 36.45 -0.45
N ALA A 133 -19.47 36.35 0.44
CA ALA A 133 -19.55 35.57 1.69
C ALA A 133 -19.59 36.44 2.96
N GLN A 134 -19.83 37.75 2.85
CA GLN A 134 -19.58 38.69 3.94
C GLN A 134 -20.41 38.45 5.22
N ASP A 135 -21.56 37.77 5.10
CA ASP A 135 -22.44 37.42 6.22
C ASP A 135 -22.26 35.98 6.73
N ASP A 136 -21.47 35.16 6.05
CA ASP A 136 -21.24 33.77 6.45
C ASP A 136 -20.25 33.70 7.62
N PRO A 137 -20.31 32.69 8.50
CA PRO A 137 -19.22 32.46 9.45
C PRO A 137 -17.92 32.12 8.70
N PRO A 138 -16.73 32.57 9.17
CA PRO A 138 -15.45 32.15 8.61
C PRO A 138 -15.31 30.64 8.66
N THR A 139 -15.17 30.01 7.50
CA THR A 139 -15.11 28.56 7.34
C THR A 139 -14.04 28.18 6.31
N CYS A 140 -13.42 27.03 6.56
CA CYS A 140 -12.51 26.36 5.64
C CYS A 140 -12.96 24.92 5.48
N VAL A 141 -13.01 24.44 4.24
CA VAL A 141 -13.45 23.09 3.91
C VAL A 141 -12.35 22.38 3.11
N PRO A 142 -11.78 21.28 3.64
CA PRO A 142 -10.85 20.45 2.90
C PRO A 142 -11.58 19.49 1.97
N TYR A 143 -11.05 19.32 0.76
CA TYR A 143 -11.56 18.36 -0.22
C TYR A 143 -10.43 17.42 -0.63
N ILE A 144 -10.70 16.11 -0.59
CA ILE A 144 -9.79 15.10 -1.09
C ILE A 144 -10.52 14.28 -2.15
N SER A 145 -9.99 14.28 -3.37
CA SER A 145 -10.53 13.54 -4.51
C SER A 145 -9.49 12.58 -5.07
N ARG A 146 -9.96 11.54 -5.76
CA ARG A 146 -9.11 10.47 -6.29
C ARG A 146 -9.69 9.85 -7.53
N GLN A 147 -8.82 9.32 -8.37
CA GLN A 147 -9.16 8.44 -9.48
C GLN A 147 -8.24 7.24 -9.45
N VAL A 148 -8.83 6.05 -9.52
CA VAL A 148 -8.09 4.79 -9.64
C VAL A 148 -8.32 4.25 -11.04
N THR A 149 -7.25 4.01 -11.78
CA THR A 149 -7.30 3.42 -13.12
C THR A 149 -6.50 2.13 -13.11
N LEU A 150 -7.16 1.01 -13.39
CA LEU A 150 -6.49 -0.26 -13.61
C LEU A 150 -5.92 -0.31 -15.03
N ASN A 151 -4.67 -0.73 -15.16
CA ASN A 151 -4.03 -1.03 -16.42
C ASN A 151 -3.72 -2.53 -16.46
N GLY A 152 -4.67 -3.31 -17.00
CA GLY A 152 -4.66 -4.76 -16.93
C GLY A 152 -4.98 -5.28 -15.53
N THR A 153 -4.45 -6.45 -15.18
CA THR A 153 -4.72 -7.16 -13.91
C THR A 153 -3.70 -6.87 -12.81
N ALA A 154 -2.59 -6.22 -13.16
CA ALA A 154 -1.40 -6.14 -12.32
C ALA A 154 -1.01 -4.70 -11.93
N LEU A 155 -1.44 -3.70 -12.72
CA LEU A 155 -1.03 -2.32 -12.51
C LEU A 155 -2.22 -1.47 -12.12
N ALA A 156 -2.07 -0.67 -11.06
CA ALA A 156 -3.03 0.36 -10.68
C ALA A 156 -2.35 1.72 -10.71
N ARG A 157 -3.02 2.68 -11.34
CA ARG A 157 -2.67 4.10 -11.27
C ARG A 157 -3.62 4.79 -10.30
N VAL A 158 -3.05 5.57 -9.38
CA VAL A 158 -3.82 6.38 -8.44
C VAL A 158 -3.42 7.83 -8.63
N ASP A 159 -4.33 8.63 -9.19
CA ASP A 159 -4.24 10.09 -9.22
C ASP A 159 -5.02 10.64 -8.02
N TYR A 160 -4.47 11.63 -7.32
CA TYR A 160 -5.09 12.20 -6.14
C TYR A 160 -4.85 13.71 -6.03
N LEU A 161 -5.89 14.41 -5.59
CA LEU A 161 -5.91 15.86 -5.37
C LEU A 161 -6.46 16.14 -3.98
N ALA A 162 -5.72 16.92 -3.20
CA ALA A 162 -6.18 17.47 -1.93
C ALA A 162 -6.17 19.00 -2.00
N GLU A 163 -7.27 19.62 -1.59
CA GLU A 163 -7.50 21.06 -1.69
C GLU A 163 -8.05 21.59 -0.36
N ILE A 164 -7.78 22.86 -0.07
CA ILE A 164 -8.40 23.60 1.01
C ILE A 164 -9.04 24.85 0.41
N VAL A 165 -10.31 25.09 0.73
CA VAL A 165 -11.05 26.29 0.30
C VAL A 165 -11.61 26.97 1.53
N CYS A 166 -11.36 28.26 1.68
CA CYS A 166 -11.90 29.09 2.74
C CYS A 166 -12.78 30.20 2.15
N ASN A 167 -13.69 30.75 2.95
CA ASN A 167 -14.43 31.95 2.58
C ASN A 167 -13.71 33.26 3.01
N PHE A 168 -12.49 33.17 3.54
CA PHE A 168 -11.62 34.30 3.90
C PHE A 168 -10.16 34.05 3.49
N TYR A 169 -9.36 35.11 3.37
CA TYR A 169 -7.93 35.01 3.04
C TYR A 169 -7.08 34.62 4.25
N LEU A 170 -6.14 33.72 4.02
CA LEU A 170 -5.16 33.27 5.00
C LEU A 170 -3.80 33.00 4.34
N ALA A 171 -2.77 32.72 5.15
CA ALA A 171 -1.52 32.12 4.69
C ALA A 171 -1.51 30.64 5.08
N GLY A 172 -0.93 29.79 4.24
CA GLY A 172 -0.95 28.36 4.51
C GLY A 172 0.06 27.58 3.70
N ALA A 173 0.33 26.37 4.18
CA ALA A 173 1.11 25.38 3.49
C ALA A 173 0.42 24.01 3.62
N GLY A 174 0.66 23.13 2.66
CA GLY A 174 0.10 21.80 2.70
C GLY A 174 0.78 20.81 1.78
N GLN A 175 0.52 19.53 2.00
CA GLN A 175 1.07 18.46 1.18
C GLN A 175 0.12 17.26 1.20
N ALA A 176 -0.26 16.78 0.01
CA ALA A 176 -0.98 15.54 -0.15
C ALA A 176 -0.01 14.36 -0.19
N TYR A 177 -0.43 13.22 0.34
CA TYR A 177 0.37 12.01 0.36
C TYR A 177 -0.53 10.77 0.37
N LEU A 178 0.07 9.61 0.15
CA LEU A 178 -0.61 8.35 0.04
C LEU A 178 -0.11 7.37 1.09
N ILE A 179 -1.03 6.74 1.81
CA ILE A 179 -0.78 5.84 2.94
C ILE A 179 -1.20 4.43 2.55
N GLU A 180 -0.35 3.44 2.84
CA GLU A 180 -0.72 2.03 2.72
C GLU A 180 -1.63 1.58 3.88
N ARG A 181 -2.72 0.89 3.55
CA ARG A 181 -3.69 0.36 4.53
C ARG A 181 -3.93 -1.15 4.42
N THR A 182 -3.28 -1.82 3.48
CA THR A 182 -3.51 -3.25 3.16
C THR A 182 -3.42 -4.17 4.38
N SER A 183 -2.49 -3.91 5.31
CA SER A 183 -2.28 -4.75 6.50
C SER A 183 -3.27 -4.50 7.64
N GLY A 184 -4.18 -3.53 7.51
CA GLY A 184 -5.06 -3.09 8.61
C GLY A 184 -4.30 -2.46 9.79
N ALA A 185 -2.99 -2.26 9.68
CA ALA A 185 -2.18 -1.63 10.72
C ALA A 185 -2.62 -0.17 10.95
N ARG A 186 -2.52 0.28 12.20
CA ARG A 186 -2.66 1.71 12.53
C ARG A 186 -1.65 2.52 11.72
N TYR A 187 -2.03 3.74 11.36
CA TYR A 187 -1.11 4.65 10.68
C TYR A 187 0.15 4.83 11.51
N ASN A 188 1.30 4.44 10.97
CA ASN A 188 2.60 4.57 11.62
C ASN A 188 3.43 5.71 11.01
N GLY A 189 2.84 6.57 10.18
CA GLY A 189 3.56 7.61 9.45
C GLY A 189 4.19 7.16 8.14
N SER A 190 4.09 5.88 7.76
CA SER A 190 4.62 5.39 6.48
C SER A 190 3.81 5.96 5.31
N VAL A 191 4.52 6.58 4.38
CA VAL A 191 3.98 7.23 3.19
C VAL A 191 4.53 6.49 1.97
N VAL A 192 3.62 6.04 1.10
CA VAL A 192 3.92 5.33 -0.15
C VAL A 192 4.31 6.31 -1.26
N ALA A 193 3.67 7.47 -1.29
CA ALA A 193 3.95 8.54 -2.24
C ALA A 193 3.60 9.89 -1.60
N ALA A 194 4.35 10.93 -1.91
CA ALA A 194 4.09 12.28 -1.45
C ALA A 194 4.09 13.23 -2.65
N ALA A 195 3.09 14.09 -2.75
CA ALA A 195 3.07 15.17 -3.72
C ALA A 195 4.04 16.28 -3.30
N ALA A 196 4.30 17.23 -4.21
CA ALA A 196 5.05 18.43 -3.84
C ALA A 196 4.27 19.22 -2.78
N PRO A 197 4.96 19.77 -1.75
CA PRO A 197 4.33 20.70 -0.84
C PRO A 197 3.95 21.97 -1.61
N PHE A 198 2.87 22.61 -1.19
CA PHE A 198 2.52 23.96 -1.63
C PHE A 198 2.59 24.92 -0.45
N ALA A 199 2.72 26.20 -0.78
CA ALA A 199 2.50 27.31 0.13
C ALA A 199 1.71 28.40 -0.60
N PHE A 200 0.90 29.13 0.14
CA PHE A 200 0.19 30.30 -0.34
C PHE A 200 0.14 31.37 0.75
N SER A 201 0.03 32.63 0.34
CA SER A 201 -0.13 33.78 1.22
C SER A 201 -1.18 34.70 0.61
N SER A 202 -1.99 35.36 1.45
CA SER A 202 -3.13 36.16 1.01
C SER A 202 -3.98 35.43 -0.05
N SER A 203 -4.31 34.17 0.22
CA SER A 203 -5.19 33.35 -0.61
C SER A 203 -6.23 32.65 0.25
N TYR A 204 -7.35 32.28 -0.35
CA TYR A 204 -8.40 31.47 0.27
C TYR A 204 -8.38 30.03 -0.25
N TYR A 205 -7.39 29.70 -1.08
CA TYR A 205 -7.30 28.44 -1.81
C TYR A 205 -5.85 27.97 -1.90
N GLY A 206 -5.64 26.67 -1.67
CA GLY A 206 -4.40 25.95 -1.90
C GLY A 206 -4.68 24.48 -2.22
N TYR A 207 -3.78 23.84 -2.97
CA TYR A 207 -3.96 22.44 -3.37
C TYR A 207 -2.63 21.73 -3.56
N SER A 208 -2.65 20.41 -3.37
CA SER A 208 -1.57 19.49 -3.65
C SER A 208 -2.10 18.35 -4.51
N LEU A 209 -1.39 18.01 -5.58
CA LEU A 209 -1.78 16.99 -6.55
C LEU A 209 -0.60 16.02 -6.74
N GLY A 210 -0.89 14.74 -6.78
CA GLY A 210 0.10 13.70 -7.06
C GLY A 210 -0.51 12.53 -7.82
N ALA A 211 0.37 11.68 -8.33
CA ALA A 211 -0.03 10.42 -8.92
C ALA A 211 1.05 9.36 -8.70
N VAL A 212 0.60 8.12 -8.56
CA VAL A 212 1.46 6.95 -8.37
C VAL A 212 1.02 5.80 -9.26
N LEU A 213 1.99 5.04 -9.76
CA LEU A 213 1.76 3.72 -10.32
C LEU A 213 2.16 2.67 -9.29
N ILE A 214 1.30 1.67 -9.14
CA ILE A 214 1.47 0.54 -8.23
C ILE A 214 1.46 -0.73 -9.07
N ASP A 215 2.56 -1.46 -9.05
CA ASP A 215 2.67 -2.80 -9.63
C ASP A 215 2.39 -3.87 -8.57
N GLY A 216 1.16 -4.37 -8.58
CA GLY A 216 0.68 -5.39 -7.66
C GLY A 216 1.33 -6.76 -7.83
N ARG A 217 2.20 -6.97 -8.85
CA ARG A 217 2.99 -8.20 -9.00
C ARG A 217 4.17 -8.24 -8.05
N ILE A 218 4.75 -7.09 -7.74
CA ILE A 218 5.95 -6.98 -6.89
C ILE A 218 5.68 -6.27 -5.57
N TYR A 219 4.62 -5.48 -5.51
CA TYR A 219 4.16 -4.87 -4.27
C TYR A 219 2.96 -5.62 -3.71
N ASP A 220 3.15 -6.20 -2.53
CA ASP A 220 2.06 -6.77 -1.73
C ASP A 220 1.17 -5.66 -1.12
N GLY A 221 1.69 -4.45 -1.00
CA GLY A 221 0.93 -3.33 -0.51
C GLY A 221 0.02 -2.69 -1.58
N GLY A 222 -0.60 -1.58 -1.21
CA GLY A 222 -1.33 -0.75 -2.15
C GLY A 222 -2.68 -1.28 -2.62
N ARG A 223 -3.20 -2.39 -2.07
CA ARG A 223 -4.58 -2.84 -2.33
C ARG A 223 -5.60 -1.98 -1.63
N GLN A 224 -5.27 -1.59 -0.41
CA GLN A 224 -6.03 -0.61 0.35
C GLN A 224 -5.13 0.59 0.62
N LEU A 225 -5.64 1.77 0.29
CA LEU A 225 -4.92 3.02 0.38
C LEU A 225 -5.78 4.08 1.07
N GLU A 226 -5.14 5.13 1.55
CA GLU A 226 -5.80 6.35 2.00
C GLU A 226 -4.96 7.56 1.56
N ILE A 227 -5.60 8.60 1.06
CA ILE A 227 -4.91 9.85 0.76
C ILE A 227 -4.90 10.68 2.02
N GLY A 228 -3.70 11.02 2.49
CA GLY A 228 -3.48 11.97 3.57
C GLY A 228 -3.27 13.38 3.03
N PHE A 229 -3.61 14.37 3.85
CA PHE A 229 -3.40 15.78 3.55
C PHE A 229 -2.96 16.51 4.82
N ASP A 230 -1.68 16.90 4.87
CA ASP A 230 -1.14 17.71 5.96
C ASP A 230 -1.34 19.19 5.61
N LEU A 231 -1.82 19.95 6.58
CA LEU A 231 -2.12 21.37 6.47
C LEU A 231 -1.52 22.14 7.64
N ALA A 232 -1.00 23.33 7.33
CA ALA A 232 -0.67 24.37 8.29
C ALA A 232 -1.28 25.68 7.78
N LEU A 233 -2.18 26.29 8.55
CA LEU A 233 -2.92 27.50 8.18
C LEU A 233 -2.67 28.60 9.22
N GLN A 234 -2.57 29.85 8.78
CA GLN A 234 -2.35 31.02 9.62
C GLN A 234 -3.31 32.14 9.23
N THR A 235 -4.07 32.65 10.20
CA THR A 235 -4.95 33.80 9.99
C THR A 235 -4.11 35.08 9.86
N LEU A 236 -4.40 35.90 8.84
CA LEU A 236 -3.63 37.13 8.57
C LEU A 236 -3.94 38.27 9.54
N ASN A 237 -5.08 38.19 10.23
CA ASN A 237 -5.51 39.19 11.20
C ASN A 237 -5.22 38.77 12.65
N GLY A 238 -4.46 37.70 12.86
CA GLY A 238 -4.14 37.18 14.19
C GLY A 238 -5.31 36.55 14.94
N THR A 239 -6.47 36.36 14.29
CA THR A 239 -7.65 35.76 14.97
C THR A 239 -7.38 34.30 15.33
N PRO A 240 -7.62 33.89 16.59
CA PRO A 240 -7.42 32.51 17.00
C PRO A 240 -8.37 31.52 16.32
N TRP A 241 -7.89 30.30 16.05
CA TRP A 241 -8.74 29.19 15.63
C TRP A 241 -9.57 28.67 16.80
N GLY A 242 -10.90 28.71 16.68
CA GLY A 242 -11.83 28.23 17.71
C GLY A 242 -12.10 26.72 17.69
N GLY A 243 -11.77 26.04 16.59
CA GLY A 243 -12.03 24.61 16.43
C GLY A 243 -11.48 24.04 15.12
N CYS A 244 -11.68 22.74 14.94
CA CYS A 244 -11.37 22.04 13.69
C CYS A 244 -12.43 22.29 12.61
N PHE A 245 -12.13 21.88 11.38
CA PHE A 245 -13.08 21.93 10.28
C PHE A 245 -14.24 20.93 10.44
N ALA A 246 -15.38 21.24 9.84
CA ALA A 246 -16.33 20.19 9.47
C ALA A 246 -15.74 19.42 8.27
N LEU A 247 -15.68 18.09 8.35
CA LEU A 247 -15.14 17.27 7.26
C LEU A 247 -16.26 16.73 6.37
N PRO A 248 -16.11 16.75 5.04
CA PRO A 248 -17.04 16.07 4.14
C PRO A 248 -17.16 14.57 4.45
N ALA A 249 -18.28 13.97 4.08
CA ALA A 249 -18.55 12.55 4.34
C ALA A 249 -17.42 11.64 3.86
N GLY A 250 -16.98 10.72 4.72
CA GLY A 250 -15.91 9.77 4.46
C GLY A 250 -14.50 10.27 4.77
N GLN A 251 -14.29 11.59 4.89
CA GLN A 251 -13.03 12.13 5.37
C GLN A 251 -12.91 12.04 6.89
N ARG A 252 -11.68 12.00 7.41
CA ARG A 252 -11.40 11.90 8.85
C ARG A 252 -10.12 12.61 9.25
N TYR A 253 -10.01 12.94 10.53
CA TYR A 253 -8.77 13.40 11.13
C TYR A 253 -7.78 12.24 11.28
N LEU A 254 -6.55 12.44 10.79
CA LEU A 254 -5.40 11.56 11.03
C LEU A 254 -4.54 12.05 12.19
N SER A 255 -4.70 13.32 12.58
CA SER A 255 -4.09 13.92 13.76
C SER A 255 -5.07 14.88 14.44
N PRO A 256 -4.87 15.21 15.73
CA PRO A 256 -5.57 16.31 16.38
C PRO A 256 -5.31 17.64 15.68
N CYS A 257 -6.21 18.61 15.88
CA CYS A 257 -5.97 20.00 15.50
C CYS A 257 -5.02 20.65 16.49
N TYR A 258 -3.79 20.89 16.07
CA TYR A 258 -2.79 21.61 16.86
C TYR A 258 -2.91 23.12 16.63
N GLY A 259 -2.74 23.90 17.71
CA GLY A 259 -2.78 25.37 17.63
C GLY A 259 -4.17 25.99 17.79
N LEU A 260 -5.17 25.23 18.26
CA LEU A 260 -6.43 25.81 18.72
C LEU A 260 -6.19 26.88 19.79
N GLY A 261 -6.91 28.00 19.70
CA GLY A 261 -6.66 29.18 20.55
C GLY A 261 -5.47 30.04 20.10
N THR A 262 -4.84 29.72 18.97
CA THR A 262 -3.75 30.52 18.37
C THR A 262 -4.09 30.91 16.92
N PRO A 263 -3.37 31.87 16.31
CA PRO A 263 -3.55 32.23 14.89
C PRO A 263 -3.19 31.12 13.90
N THR A 264 -2.47 30.09 14.35
CA THR A 264 -1.96 29.02 13.51
C THR A 264 -2.65 27.70 13.84
N LEU A 265 -3.07 26.97 12.82
CA LEU A 265 -3.68 25.65 12.91
C LEU A 265 -2.83 24.66 12.11
N SER A 266 -2.49 23.51 12.70
CA SER A 266 -1.88 22.39 11.96
C SER A 266 -2.69 21.13 12.16
N VAL A 267 -2.95 20.41 11.07
CA VAL A 267 -3.79 19.20 11.09
C VAL A 267 -3.49 18.29 9.91
N SER A 268 -3.72 16.99 10.11
CA SER A 268 -3.64 15.95 9.09
C SER A 268 -5.02 15.36 8.85
N LEU A 269 -5.41 15.29 7.58
CA LEU A 269 -6.70 14.79 7.14
C LEU A 269 -6.52 13.54 6.28
N GLY A 270 -7.52 12.66 6.28
CA GLY A 270 -7.53 11.43 5.51
C GLY A 270 -8.79 11.32 4.66
N SER A 271 -8.67 10.79 3.45
CA SER A 271 -9.80 10.55 2.54
C SER A 271 -10.73 9.41 2.97
N GLY A 272 -10.38 8.69 4.04
CA GLY A 272 -10.87 7.34 4.28
C GLY A 272 -10.18 6.30 3.39
N VAL A 273 -10.28 5.04 3.78
CA VAL A 273 -9.65 3.92 3.09
C VAL A 273 -10.40 3.58 1.80
N PHE A 274 -9.67 3.30 0.72
CA PHE A 274 -10.23 2.87 -0.56
C PHE A 274 -9.43 1.71 -1.16
N SER A 275 -10.10 0.91 -1.99
CA SER A 275 -9.47 -0.17 -2.75
C SER A 275 -8.88 0.36 -4.05
N THR A 276 -7.71 -0.15 -4.45
CA THR A 276 -7.16 0.08 -5.81
C THR A 276 -7.71 -0.87 -6.86
N GLY A 277 -8.47 -1.89 -6.45
CA GLY A 277 -8.96 -2.94 -7.35
C GLY A 277 -7.90 -3.96 -7.77
N LEU A 278 -6.67 -3.88 -7.23
CA LEU A 278 -5.65 -4.90 -7.45
C LEU A 278 -6.08 -6.25 -6.85
N PRO A 279 -5.82 -7.38 -7.54
CA PRO A 279 -6.11 -8.71 -7.01
C PRO A 279 -5.21 -9.04 -5.81
N ALA A 280 -5.56 -10.12 -5.09
CA ALA A 280 -4.73 -10.64 -3.99
C ALA A 280 -3.28 -10.92 -4.45
N TYR A 281 -2.32 -10.72 -3.55
CA TYR A 281 -0.91 -10.92 -3.87
C TYR A 281 -0.63 -12.39 -4.15
N ASN A 282 -0.10 -12.69 -5.33
CA ASN A 282 0.30 -14.04 -5.68
C ASN A 282 1.52 -14.00 -6.60
N PRO A 283 2.74 -13.82 -6.04
CA PRO A 283 3.94 -13.70 -6.84
C PRO A 283 4.26 -15.00 -7.59
N ALA A 284 3.91 -16.17 -7.05
CA ALA A 284 4.06 -17.44 -7.76
C ALA A 284 3.19 -17.50 -9.03
N ALA A 285 1.94 -17.05 -8.98
CA ALA A 285 1.10 -16.96 -10.18
C ALA A 285 1.70 -15.98 -11.20
N ALA A 286 2.23 -14.83 -10.75
CA ALA A 286 2.91 -13.90 -11.64
C ALA A 286 4.16 -14.54 -12.30
N ILE A 287 4.98 -15.28 -11.54
CA ILE A 287 6.14 -16.01 -12.08
C ILE A 287 5.70 -17.03 -13.13
N ARG A 288 4.66 -17.82 -12.83
CA ARG A 288 4.09 -18.82 -13.74
C ARG A 288 3.68 -18.25 -15.08
N ASP A 289 3.13 -17.02 -15.06
CA ASP A 289 2.44 -16.42 -16.19
C ASP A 289 3.33 -15.47 -17.01
N ILE A 290 4.57 -15.18 -16.57
CA ILE A 290 5.55 -14.37 -17.30
C ILE A 290 6.38 -15.27 -18.23
N PRO A 291 6.25 -15.15 -19.57
CA PRO A 291 6.98 -16.01 -20.50
C PRO A 291 8.50 -15.82 -20.49
N ALA A 292 8.96 -14.66 -20.02
CA ALA A 292 10.39 -14.36 -19.87
C ALA A 292 11.07 -15.10 -18.71
N ILE A 293 10.28 -15.69 -17.80
CA ILE A 293 10.76 -16.56 -16.74
C ILE A 293 10.40 -17.99 -17.15
N ASP A 294 11.31 -18.64 -17.88
CA ASP A 294 11.12 -20.01 -18.31
C ASP A 294 11.29 -20.95 -17.11
N LEU A 295 10.38 -21.89 -16.94
CA LEU A 295 10.36 -22.82 -15.81
C LEU A 295 10.49 -24.24 -16.34
N LEU A 296 11.59 -24.91 -16.03
CA LEU A 296 11.79 -26.28 -16.50
C LEU A 296 10.71 -27.23 -15.96
N THR A 297 10.20 -28.07 -16.85
CA THR A 297 9.24 -29.15 -16.58
C THR A 297 9.93 -30.50 -16.40
N PHE A 298 11.26 -30.50 -16.23
CA PHE A 298 12.09 -31.69 -16.02
C PHE A 298 13.34 -31.31 -15.20
N HIS A 299 14.02 -32.30 -14.62
CA HIS A 299 15.27 -32.10 -13.90
C HIS A 299 16.47 -32.15 -14.85
N VAL A 300 17.41 -31.23 -14.70
CA VAL A 300 18.61 -31.14 -15.57
C VAL A 300 19.49 -32.40 -15.55
N GLY A 301 19.44 -33.18 -14.46
CA GLY A 301 20.14 -34.48 -14.36
C GLY A 301 19.43 -35.65 -15.05
N GLY A 302 18.26 -35.41 -15.66
CA GLY A 302 17.49 -36.41 -16.40
C GLY A 302 16.63 -37.33 -15.54
N GLN A 303 16.66 -37.21 -14.21
CA GLN A 303 15.79 -37.97 -13.32
C GLN A 303 14.32 -37.57 -13.54
N SER A 304 13.44 -38.57 -13.63
CA SER A 304 12.01 -38.34 -13.76
C SER A 304 11.37 -38.14 -12.39
N ASP A 305 11.01 -36.90 -12.08
CA ASP A 305 10.13 -36.55 -10.96
C ASP A 305 9.31 -35.29 -11.30
N PRO A 306 8.18 -35.43 -12.01
CA PRO A 306 7.39 -34.28 -12.46
C PRO A 306 6.80 -33.45 -11.32
N ALA A 307 6.59 -34.06 -10.14
CA ALA A 307 5.99 -33.41 -8.97
C ALA A 307 6.89 -32.34 -8.33
N SER A 308 8.20 -32.40 -8.58
CA SER A 308 9.19 -31.51 -7.97
C SER A 308 9.96 -30.65 -8.97
N THR A 309 9.47 -30.54 -10.20
CA THR A 309 10.09 -29.66 -11.22
C THR A 309 9.95 -28.18 -10.83
N ALA A 310 10.81 -27.32 -11.36
CA ALA A 310 10.71 -25.87 -11.14
C ALA A 310 9.31 -25.34 -11.53
N ARG A 311 8.78 -25.80 -12.67
CA ARG A 311 7.41 -25.47 -13.09
C ARG A 311 6.36 -25.94 -12.09
N GLN A 312 6.42 -27.21 -11.66
CA GLN A 312 5.40 -27.74 -10.76
C GLN A 312 5.43 -27.05 -9.39
N ASN A 313 6.62 -26.79 -8.83
CA ASN A 313 6.77 -26.03 -7.58
C ASN A 313 6.08 -24.66 -7.63
N ILE A 314 6.23 -23.92 -8.75
CA ILE A 314 5.56 -22.63 -8.94
C ILE A 314 4.05 -22.81 -9.14
N VAL A 315 3.61 -23.82 -9.89
CA VAL A 315 2.18 -24.10 -10.11
C VAL A 315 1.48 -24.41 -8.79
N ASP A 316 2.06 -25.27 -7.97
CA ASP A 316 1.52 -25.65 -6.66
C ASP A 316 1.43 -24.42 -5.75
N THR A 317 2.53 -23.66 -5.65
CA THR A 317 2.57 -22.43 -4.84
C THR A 317 1.55 -21.39 -5.32
N ALA A 318 1.39 -21.22 -6.64
CA ALA A 318 0.40 -20.33 -7.22
C ALA A 318 -1.05 -20.74 -6.90
N ALA A 319 -1.29 -22.03 -6.67
CA ALA A 319 -2.57 -22.59 -6.24
C ALA A 319 -2.75 -22.57 -4.71
N GLY A 320 -1.79 -22.03 -3.95
CA GLY A 320 -1.81 -22.02 -2.48
C GLY A 320 -1.43 -23.36 -1.85
N LEU A 321 -0.81 -24.26 -2.61
CA LEU A 321 -0.29 -25.55 -2.14
C LEU A 321 1.22 -25.44 -1.88
N PRO A 322 1.79 -26.23 -0.97
CA PRO A 322 3.24 -26.27 -0.79
C PRO A 322 3.92 -26.86 -2.03
N ALA A 323 5.14 -26.39 -2.32
CA ALA A 323 6.03 -27.02 -3.29
C ALA A 323 6.56 -28.36 -2.76
N SER A 324 7.18 -29.16 -3.63
CA SER A 324 7.71 -30.47 -3.26
C SER A 324 9.19 -30.62 -3.61
N THR A 325 9.96 -31.19 -2.68
CA THR A 325 11.33 -31.66 -2.91
C THR A 325 11.32 -33.00 -3.68
N SER A 326 12.42 -33.34 -4.34
CA SER A 326 12.50 -34.56 -5.14
C SER A 326 12.68 -35.83 -4.31
N ASP A 327 12.18 -36.97 -4.80
CA ASP A 327 12.39 -38.30 -4.18
C ASP A 327 13.87 -38.66 -4.04
N PHE A 328 14.70 -38.21 -4.98
CA PHE A 328 16.14 -38.45 -5.03
C PHE A 328 16.98 -37.34 -4.35
N SER A 329 16.32 -36.42 -3.64
CA SER A 329 16.99 -35.41 -2.83
C SER A 329 17.55 -36.03 -1.54
N HIS A 330 18.48 -35.34 -0.86
CA HIS A 330 19.03 -35.83 0.41
C HIS A 330 18.02 -35.83 1.56
N VAL A 331 16.89 -35.13 1.41
CA VAL A 331 15.80 -35.10 2.38
C VAL A 331 14.60 -35.98 1.96
N GLY A 332 14.72 -36.67 0.82
CA GLY A 332 13.60 -37.35 0.18
C GLY A 332 12.49 -36.38 -0.23
N ARG A 333 11.29 -36.90 -0.51
CA ARG A 333 10.14 -36.05 -0.81
C ARG A 333 9.54 -35.46 0.47
N THR A 334 9.46 -34.14 0.48
CA THR A 334 8.89 -33.33 1.55
C THR A 334 8.06 -32.20 0.92
N SER A 335 7.13 -31.65 1.69
CA SER A 335 6.40 -30.44 1.31
C SER A 335 7.06 -29.22 1.94
N VAL A 336 7.26 -28.18 1.13
CA VAL A 336 7.93 -26.95 1.56
C VAL A 336 7.20 -25.71 1.03
N ASN A 337 7.06 -24.70 1.87
CA ASN A 337 6.53 -23.40 1.43
C ASN A 337 7.67 -22.61 0.80
N LEU A 338 7.44 -22.09 -0.41
CA LEU A 338 8.41 -21.20 -1.04
C LEU A 338 8.45 -19.85 -0.31
N ASP A 339 9.65 -19.34 -0.10
CA ASP A 339 9.90 -18.10 0.61
C ASP A 339 9.38 -16.89 -0.19
N LEU A 340 8.64 -16.01 0.47
CA LEU A 340 7.98 -14.87 -0.20
C LEU A 340 8.99 -13.88 -0.77
N ASP A 341 10.12 -13.66 -0.09
CA ASP A 341 11.15 -12.73 -0.53
C ASP A 341 11.98 -13.32 -1.66
N MET A 342 12.18 -14.65 -1.68
CA MET A 342 12.69 -15.36 -2.86
C MET A 342 11.79 -15.15 -4.08
N LEU A 343 10.47 -15.38 -3.95
CA LEU A 343 9.52 -15.20 -5.07
C LEU A 343 9.50 -13.73 -5.57
N ARG A 344 9.60 -12.76 -4.66
CA ARG A 344 9.76 -11.33 -4.99
C ARG A 344 11.06 -11.08 -5.75
N GLY A 345 12.16 -11.70 -5.32
CA GLY A 345 13.46 -11.62 -5.99
C GLY A 345 13.38 -12.12 -7.43
N ILE A 346 12.78 -13.30 -7.64
CA ILE A 346 12.57 -13.89 -8.98
C ILE A 346 11.81 -12.91 -9.89
N LEU A 347 10.70 -12.33 -9.40
CA LEU A 347 9.94 -11.34 -10.18
C LEU A 347 10.73 -10.07 -10.46
N SER A 348 11.47 -9.56 -9.48
CA SER A 348 12.19 -8.30 -9.59
C SER A 348 13.35 -8.39 -10.60
N LEU A 349 14.03 -9.54 -10.69
CA LEU A 349 15.03 -9.81 -11.72
C LEU A 349 14.48 -9.57 -13.13
N HIS A 350 13.24 -9.94 -13.39
CA HIS A 350 12.60 -9.65 -14.67
C HIS A 350 12.05 -8.22 -14.74
N LEU A 351 11.17 -7.84 -13.80
CA LEU A 351 10.39 -6.61 -13.91
C LEU A 351 11.19 -5.33 -13.67
N SER A 352 12.26 -5.42 -12.88
CA SER A 352 13.11 -4.27 -12.54
C SER A 352 14.44 -4.26 -13.30
N ASN A 353 15.09 -5.42 -13.50
CA ASN A 353 16.36 -5.50 -14.23
C ASN A 353 16.21 -5.86 -15.70
N GLY A 354 15.04 -6.33 -16.14
CA GLY A 354 14.80 -6.71 -17.53
C GLY A 354 15.42 -8.05 -17.95
N PHE A 355 15.81 -8.90 -16.99
CA PHE A 355 16.35 -10.22 -17.33
C PHE A 355 15.24 -11.15 -17.87
N ASN A 356 15.59 -11.92 -18.90
CA ASN A 356 14.86 -13.12 -19.30
C ASN A 356 15.71 -14.32 -18.87
N PHE A 357 15.17 -15.29 -18.15
CA PHE A 357 15.99 -16.38 -17.62
C PHE A 357 15.20 -17.67 -17.47
N ARG A 358 15.93 -18.79 -17.40
CA ARG A 358 15.35 -20.12 -17.24
C ARG A 358 15.70 -20.69 -15.87
N VAL A 359 14.68 -20.93 -15.06
CA VAL A 359 14.78 -21.57 -13.75
C VAL A 359 14.79 -23.08 -13.91
N THR A 360 15.84 -23.71 -13.39
CA THR A 360 16.07 -25.15 -13.51
C THR A 360 15.69 -25.93 -12.25
N ALA A 361 15.80 -25.31 -11.07
CA ALA A 361 15.45 -25.91 -9.79
C ALA A 361 14.93 -24.85 -8.80
N ILE A 362 14.06 -25.26 -7.88
CA ILE A 362 13.57 -24.44 -6.74
C ILE A 362 13.60 -25.26 -5.45
N ALA A 363 12.65 -26.18 -5.25
CA ALA A 363 12.69 -27.10 -4.10
C ALA A 363 13.08 -28.54 -4.49
N GLY A 364 12.88 -28.92 -5.75
CA GLY A 364 13.31 -30.20 -6.29
C GLY A 364 14.79 -30.27 -6.66
N SER A 365 15.14 -31.29 -7.45
CA SER A 365 16.49 -31.70 -7.82
C SER A 365 17.33 -32.24 -6.65
N ARG A 366 18.59 -32.56 -6.92
CA ARG A 366 19.58 -33.05 -5.95
C ARG A 366 20.62 -31.97 -5.69
N HIS A 367 20.67 -31.53 -4.44
CA HIS A 367 21.64 -30.58 -3.90
C HIS A 367 22.32 -31.16 -2.66
N GLY A 368 23.36 -30.51 -2.12
CA GLY A 368 23.95 -30.90 -0.84
C GLY A 368 22.94 -31.01 0.31
N ALA A 369 23.20 -31.85 1.31
CA ALA A 369 22.24 -32.19 2.37
C ALA A 369 21.66 -30.97 3.13
N ASN A 370 22.43 -29.89 3.23
CA ASN A 370 22.03 -28.65 3.90
C ASN A 370 21.62 -27.53 2.92
N SER A 371 21.29 -27.86 1.67
CA SER A 371 20.92 -26.87 0.67
C SER A 371 19.64 -26.11 1.06
N ARG A 372 19.57 -24.82 0.69
CA ARG A 372 18.38 -23.98 0.89
C ARG A 372 17.26 -24.25 -0.11
N HIS A 373 17.52 -25.01 -1.18
CA HIS A 373 16.47 -25.54 -2.04
C HIS A 373 15.45 -26.35 -1.25
N TYR A 374 15.92 -27.24 -0.36
CA TYR A 374 15.07 -28.06 0.49
C TYR A 374 14.27 -27.27 1.54
N ALA A 375 14.60 -26.00 1.74
CA ALA A 375 13.87 -25.07 2.59
C ALA A 375 12.99 -24.08 1.79
N GLY A 376 12.86 -24.25 0.46
CA GLY A 376 12.06 -23.39 -0.40
C GLY A 376 12.61 -21.97 -0.53
N LYS A 377 13.92 -21.79 -0.32
CA LYS A 377 14.61 -20.51 -0.20
C LYS A 377 15.67 -20.26 -1.27
N ALA A 378 15.75 -21.13 -2.28
CA ALA A 378 16.72 -20.99 -3.36
C ALA A 378 16.11 -21.33 -4.72
N PHE A 379 16.75 -20.83 -5.77
CA PHE A 379 16.51 -21.27 -7.14
C PHE A 379 17.81 -21.24 -7.95
N ASP A 380 17.85 -22.05 -9.00
CA ASP A 380 18.95 -22.13 -9.95
C ASP A 380 18.51 -21.67 -11.33
N VAL A 381 19.42 -21.04 -12.09
CA VAL A 381 19.21 -20.66 -13.49
C VAL A 381 20.35 -21.09 -14.39
N ASP A 382 20.05 -21.58 -15.59
CA ASP A 382 21.08 -22.03 -16.55
C ASP A 382 21.13 -21.22 -17.85
N THR A 383 20.23 -20.25 -18.00
CA THR A 383 20.12 -19.39 -19.18
C THR A 383 19.72 -17.99 -18.74
N ILE A 384 20.41 -16.97 -19.23
CA ILE A 384 20.12 -15.55 -18.99
C ILE A 384 20.18 -14.81 -20.32
N ASN A 385 19.13 -14.06 -20.65
CA ASN A 385 18.91 -13.34 -21.90
C ASN A 385 19.18 -14.21 -23.13
N GLY A 386 18.69 -15.45 -23.11
CA GLY A 386 18.89 -16.45 -24.17
C GLY A 386 20.30 -17.04 -24.25
N THR A 387 21.24 -16.60 -23.41
CA THR A 387 22.62 -17.10 -23.37
C THR A 387 22.79 -18.09 -22.23
N ARG A 388 23.36 -19.27 -22.50
CA ARG A 388 23.64 -20.28 -21.48
C ARG A 388 24.60 -19.73 -20.42
N VAL A 389 24.36 -20.04 -19.15
CA VAL A 389 25.28 -19.74 -18.06
C VAL A 389 26.54 -20.60 -18.22
N THR A 390 27.67 -19.92 -18.41
CA THR A 390 29.03 -20.47 -18.53
C THR A 390 30.00 -19.40 -18.01
N SER A 391 31.29 -19.70 -17.87
CA SER A 391 32.30 -18.75 -17.41
C SER A 391 32.45 -17.49 -18.28
N THR A 392 32.00 -17.53 -19.54
CA THR A 392 32.11 -16.41 -20.49
C THR A 392 30.82 -15.63 -20.68
N ASN A 393 29.72 -16.03 -20.02
CA ASN A 393 28.45 -15.33 -20.17
C ASN A 393 28.55 -13.92 -19.52
N PRO A 394 28.37 -12.83 -20.29
CA PRO A 394 28.58 -11.46 -19.80
C PRO A 394 27.52 -11.01 -18.79
N PHE A 395 26.39 -11.71 -18.69
CA PHE A 395 25.29 -11.36 -17.80
C PHE A 395 25.44 -11.93 -16.39
N ASN A 396 26.35 -12.89 -16.17
CA ASN A 396 26.47 -13.61 -14.90
C ASN A 396 26.62 -12.65 -13.71
N GLN A 397 27.56 -11.72 -13.78
CA GLN A 397 27.86 -10.85 -12.66
C GLN A 397 26.67 -9.94 -12.33
N ALA A 398 26.08 -9.30 -13.34
CA ALA A 398 24.92 -8.45 -13.16
C ALA A 398 23.72 -9.21 -12.57
N PHE A 399 23.49 -10.45 -13.00
CA PHE A 399 22.43 -11.30 -12.45
C PHE A 399 22.71 -11.68 -10.98
N LYS A 400 23.94 -12.09 -10.66
CA LYS A 400 24.37 -12.38 -9.28
C LYS A 400 24.19 -11.17 -8.37
N ASP A 401 24.59 -9.98 -8.83
CA ASP A 401 24.46 -8.74 -8.06
C ASP A 401 22.99 -8.34 -7.85
N ALA A 402 22.14 -8.54 -8.85
CA ALA A 402 20.71 -8.34 -8.71
C ALA A 402 20.07 -9.31 -7.70
N CYS A 403 20.46 -10.60 -7.69
CA CYS A 403 20.02 -11.52 -6.64
C CYS A 403 20.37 -11.01 -5.24
N ARG A 404 21.61 -10.52 -5.03
CA ARG A 404 22.04 -9.94 -3.75
C ARG A 404 21.26 -8.69 -3.38
N ALA A 405 20.99 -7.81 -4.36
CA ALA A 405 20.19 -6.61 -4.16
C ALA A 405 18.76 -6.92 -3.68
N TYR A 406 18.23 -8.10 -4.00
CA TYR A 406 16.92 -8.57 -3.54
C TYR A 406 16.96 -9.52 -2.34
N GLY A 407 18.09 -9.54 -1.61
CA GLY A 407 18.20 -10.21 -0.32
C GLY A 407 18.77 -11.62 -0.36
N ALA A 408 19.18 -12.14 -1.52
CA ALA A 408 19.92 -13.39 -1.57
C ALA A 408 21.29 -13.20 -0.87
N THR A 409 21.62 -14.13 0.03
CA THR A 409 22.87 -14.12 0.81
C THR A 409 23.85 -15.18 0.40
N GLU A 410 23.41 -16.16 -0.40
CA GLU A 410 24.25 -17.18 -1.00
C GLU A 410 24.01 -17.13 -2.50
N VAL A 411 24.99 -16.61 -3.23
CA VAL A 411 24.90 -16.40 -4.67
C VAL A 411 26.17 -16.94 -5.31
N LEU A 412 26.04 -18.09 -5.97
CA LEU A 412 27.13 -18.87 -6.56
C LEU A 412 26.89 -19.03 -8.06
N GLY A 413 27.95 -19.16 -8.84
CA GLY A 413 27.87 -19.33 -10.29
C GLY A 413 29.23 -19.68 -10.90
N PRO A 414 29.38 -19.54 -12.22
CA PRO A 414 30.64 -19.87 -12.88
C PRO A 414 31.80 -19.06 -12.29
N GLY A 415 32.86 -19.78 -11.91
CA GLY A 415 34.06 -19.23 -11.27
C GLY A 415 34.09 -19.35 -9.74
N ASP A 416 32.96 -19.67 -9.09
CA ASP A 416 32.91 -19.82 -7.64
C ASP A 416 33.33 -21.24 -7.21
N ASP A 417 32.84 -22.28 -7.89
CA ASP A 417 33.30 -23.67 -7.77
C ASP A 417 32.95 -24.50 -9.02
N ALA A 418 33.29 -25.80 -9.00
CA ALA A 418 33.05 -26.71 -10.13
C ALA A 418 31.56 -27.10 -10.31
N ASP A 419 30.77 -27.12 -9.24
CA ASP A 419 29.35 -27.50 -9.26
C ASP A 419 28.53 -26.41 -9.96
N HIS A 420 28.86 -25.15 -9.71
CA HIS A 420 28.18 -23.97 -10.25
C HIS A 420 28.74 -23.50 -11.60
N ALA A 421 29.52 -24.32 -12.32
CA ALA A 421 30.12 -23.93 -13.60
C ALA A 421 29.11 -23.69 -14.74
N THR A 422 27.88 -24.16 -14.60
CA THR A 422 26.86 -24.18 -15.67
C THR A 422 25.51 -23.56 -15.28
N HIS A 423 25.39 -23.04 -14.06
CA HIS A 423 24.18 -22.39 -13.56
C HIS A 423 24.54 -21.33 -12.52
N ILE A 424 23.62 -20.44 -12.21
CA ILE A 424 23.71 -19.51 -11.08
C ILE A 424 22.70 -19.93 -10.02
N HIS A 425 23.18 -20.09 -8.80
CA HIS A 425 22.40 -20.37 -7.61
C HIS A 425 22.15 -19.05 -6.85
N CYS A 426 20.90 -18.79 -6.47
CA CYS A 426 20.53 -17.65 -5.63
C CYS A 426 19.67 -18.12 -4.45
N ALA A 427 20.11 -17.85 -3.22
CA ALA A 427 19.41 -18.28 -2.01
C ALA A 427 19.26 -17.21 -0.92
N TRP A 428 18.10 -17.20 -0.27
CA TRP A 428 17.71 -16.29 0.81
C TRP A 428 18.07 -16.86 2.19
N PRO A 429 18.22 -16.00 3.23
CA PRO A 429 18.48 -16.45 4.61
C PRO A 429 17.47 -17.50 5.09
N ARG A 430 17.93 -18.44 5.93
CA ARG A 430 17.06 -19.43 6.58
C ARG A 430 16.12 -18.79 7.59
#